data_AF-A0A2N0U1T3-F1
#
_entry.id   AF-A0A2N0U1T3-F1
#
_cell.length_a   1.000
_cell.length_b   1.000
_cell.length_c   1.000
_cell.angle_alpha   90.00
_cell.angle_beta   90.00
_cell.angle_gamma   90.00
#
_symmetry.space_group_name_H-M   'P 1'
#
loop_
_entity.id
_entity.type
_entity.pdbx_description
1 polymer ?
#
loop_
_entity_poly.entity_id
_entity_poly.type
_entity_poly.pdbx_seq_one_letter_code
_entity_poly.pdbx_strand_id
1 'polypeptide(L)'
;MKKEKISYNQKSGFKTPENYFEGLEDELLDMVKFSETLEEKKSAGFTTPNGYFNGLEDEILEKATKPEPKVRKLFTKEAFLYAASIAAIVIAFASTFYINPETQTSWEDLELSVMENYIDDNNIDFSTSEISNYIFQQGYIIDDADLNTVNSEAMRSYLDENLEDPLYILDKD
;
A
#
# COMPACT_ATOMS: atom_id res chain seq x y z
N MET A 1 45.52 -42.69 49.25
CA MET A 1 45.17 -41.70 48.20
C MET A 1 45.85 -42.10 46.90
N LYS A 2 45.08 -42.45 45.85
CA LYS A 2 45.64 -42.73 44.51
C LYS A 2 46.09 -41.42 43.89
N LYS A 3 47.33 -41.34 43.40
CA LYS A 3 47.81 -40.19 42.61
C LYS A 3 47.29 -40.35 41.19
N GLU A 4 46.38 -39.49 40.76
CA GLU A 4 45.92 -39.47 39.37
C GLU A 4 47.06 -38.95 38.48
N LYS A 5 47.46 -39.77 37.49
CA LYS A 5 48.43 -39.38 36.47
C LYS A 5 47.67 -38.60 35.40
N ILE A 6 47.86 -37.29 35.38
CA ILE A 6 47.35 -36.42 34.31
C ILE A 6 47.97 -36.86 32.99
N SER A 7 47.13 -37.30 32.04
CA SER A 7 47.57 -37.80 30.74
C SER A 7 47.85 -36.63 29.79
N TYR A 8 49.04 -36.04 29.89
CA TYR A 8 49.47 -35.02 28.92
C TYR A 8 49.75 -35.68 27.56
N ASN A 9 48.91 -35.40 26.59
CA ASN A 9 49.17 -35.75 25.19
C ASN A 9 50.26 -34.82 24.65
N GLN A 10 51.47 -35.35 24.40
CA GLN A 10 52.61 -34.57 23.90
C GLN A 10 52.43 -34.02 22.48
N LYS A 11 51.33 -34.36 21.79
CA LYS A 11 50.97 -33.87 20.45
C LYS A 11 49.82 -32.87 20.50
N SER A 12 49.93 -31.80 21.28
CA SER A 12 48.86 -30.79 21.33
C SER A 12 48.72 -29.97 20.04
N GLY A 13 49.62 -30.16 19.05
CA GLY A 13 49.61 -29.43 17.77
C GLY A 13 50.03 -27.97 17.89
N PHE A 14 50.12 -27.45 19.11
CA PHE A 14 50.61 -26.11 19.40
C PHE A 14 52.14 -26.12 19.48
N LYS A 15 52.80 -25.45 18.54
CA LYS A 15 54.24 -25.19 18.55
C LYS A 15 54.43 -23.68 18.59
N THR A 16 55.30 -23.19 19.46
CA THR A 16 55.69 -21.78 19.45
C THR A 16 56.53 -21.48 18.19
N PRO A 17 56.47 -20.26 17.64
CA PRO A 17 57.35 -19.83 16.57
C PRO A 17 58.83 -20.05 16.91
N GLU A 18 59.66 -20.17 15.88
CA GLU A 18 61.12 -20.11 16.08
C GLU A 18 61.47 -18.78 16.74
N ASN A 19 62.39 -18.83 17.71
CA ASN A 19 62.89 -17.67 18.46
C ASN A 19 61.86 -16.95 19.35
N TYR A 20 60.69 -17.54 19.62
CA TYR A 20 59.65 -16.94 20.48
C TYR A 20 60.13 -16.48 21.88
N PHE A 21 61.11 -17.19 22.44
CA PHE A 21 61.68 -16.87 23.77
C PHE A 21 63.02 -16.13 23.67
N GLU A 22 63.52 -15.86 22.47
CA GLU A 22 64.79 -15.14 22.28
C GLU A 22 64.60 -13.67 22.69
N GLY A 23 65.40 -13.21 23.65
CA GLY A 23 65.33 -11.83 24.17
C GLY A 23 64.18 -11.55 25.13
N LEU A 24 63.33 -12.53 25.46
CA LEU A 24 62.20 -12.33 26.38
C LEU A 24 62.66 -11.87 27.78
N GLU A 25 63.78 -12.43 28.28
CA GLU A 25 64.33 -12.04 29.58
C GLU A 25 64.82 -10.60 29.57
N ASP A 26 65.52 -10.19 28.52
CA ASP A 26 66.02 -8.82 28.36
C ASP A 26 64.86 -7.82 28.24
N GLU A 27 63.82 -8.16 27.46
CA GLU A 27 62.61 -7.35 27.30
C GLU A 27 61.86 -7.19 28.63
N LEU A 28 61.73 -8.27 29.40
CA LEU A 28 61.11 -8.23 30.72
C LEU A 28 61.92 -7.38 31.71
N LEU A 29 63.25 -7.54 31.72
CA LEU A 29 64.12 -6.74 32.58
C LEU A 29 64.08 -5.26 32.22
N ASP A 30 64.04 -4.93 30.93
CA ASP A 30 63.93 -3.55 30.47
C ASP A 30 62.57 -2.94 30.78
N MET A 31 61.48 -3.72 30.69
CA MET A 31 60.16 -3.30 31.13
C MET A 31 60.11 -3.01 32.63
N VAL A 32 60.74 -3.84 33.46
CA VAL A 32 60.83 -3.64 34.91
C VAL A 32 61.62 -2.38 35.24
N LYS A 33 62.83 -2.20 34.66
CA LYS A 33 63.63 -0.97 34.85
C LYS A 33 62.87 0.28 34.42
N PHE A 34 62.15 0.21 33.30
CA PHE A 34 61.31 1.31 32.82
C PHE A 34 60.17 1.61 33.80
N SER A 35 59.52 0.58 34.36
CA SER A 35 58.45 0.75 35.36
C SER A 35 58.95 1.36 36.67
N GLU A 36 60.14 0.98 37.14
CA GLU A 36 60.79 1.59 38.32
C GLU A 36 61.12 3.07 38.07
N THR A 37 61.53 3.42 36.84
CA THR A 37 61.76 4.82 36.42
C THR A 37 60.45 5.62 36.34
N LEU A 38 59.32 4.95 36.07
CA LEU A 38 57.98 5.55 36.05
C LEU A 38 57.34 5.68 37.43
N GLU A 39 57.78 4.90 38.44
CA GLU A 39 57.28 5.02 39.81
C GLU A 39 57.57 6.39 40.43
N GLU A 40 58.64 7.07 40.02
CA GLU A 40 58.93 8.46 40.39
C GLU A 40 57.91 9.45 39.78
N LYS A 41 57.19 9.04 38.73
CA LYS A 41 56.13 9.79 38.04
C LYS A 41 54.73 9.23 38.32
N LYS A 42 54.45 8.74 39.53
CA LYS A 42 53.09 8.31 39.96
C LYS A 42 51.99 9.37 39.74
N SER A 43 52.35 10.63 39.54
CA SER A 43 51.43 11.74 39.23
C SER A 43 51.13 11.95 37.73
N ALA A 44 51.76 11.22 36.81
CA ALA A 44 51.61 11.44 35.36
C ALA A 44 50.42 10.68 34.73
N GLY A 45 49.51 10.15 35.56
CA GLY A 45 48.28 9.50 35.10
C GLY A 45 47.13 10.48 34.89
N PHE A 46 46.11 10.05 34.15
CA PHE A 46 44.82 10.73 34.10
C PHE A 46 44.17 10.66 35.49
N THR A 47 44.18 11.76 36.21
CA THR A 47 43.41 11.90 37.45
C THR A 47 41.99 12.33 37.11
N THR A 48 41.01 11.77 37.81
CA THR A 48 39.64 12.25 37.70
C THR A 48 39.50 13.56 38.49
N PRO A 49 38.69 14.52 38.02
CA PRO A 49 38.40 15.73 38.77
C PRO A 49 37.86 15.41 40.16
N ASN A 50 38.14 16.29 41.13
CA ASN A 50 37.58 16.17 42.48
C ASN A 50 36.05 16.04 42.42
N GLY A 51 35.52 14.99 43.01
CA GLY A 51 34.08 14.73 43.06
C GLY A 51 33.47 14.12 41.79
N TYR A 52 34.28 13.62 40.84
CA TYR A 52 33.78 12.96 39.62
C TYR A 52 32.75 11.84 39.88
N PHE A 53 32.93 11.09 40.96
CA PHE A 53 32.02 10.01 41.34
C PHE A 53 30.94 10.44 42.35
N ASN A 54 30.91 11.70 42.77
CA ASN A 54 29.90 12.17 43.72
C ASN A 54 28.53 12.19 43.04
N GLY A 55 27.56 11.49 43.63
CA GLY A 55 26.19 11.43 43.10
C GLY A 55 26.02 10.53 41.88
N LEU A 56 27.06 9.81 41.43
CA LEU A 56 26.95 8.86 40.32
C LEU A 56 25.98 7.73 40.65
N GLU A 57 26.03 7.21 41.88
CA GLU A 57 25.11 6.17 42.35
C GLU A 57 23.66 6.67 42.35
N ASP A 58 23.43 7.88 42.84
CA ASP A 58 22.11 8.52 42.86
C ASP A 58 21.58 8.75 41.44
N GLU A 59 22.43 9.21 40.52
CA GLU A 59 22.05 9.42 39.11
C GLU A 59 21.68 8.11 38.40
N ILE A 60 22.43 7.05 38.65
CA ILE A 60 22.15 5.71 38.10
C ILE A 60 20.83 5.19 38.65
N LEU A 61 20.61 5.29 39.97
CA LEU A 61 19.36 4.86 40.61
C LEU A 61 18.16 5.68 40.12
N GLU A 62 18.31 7.00 39.97
CA GLU A 62 17.27 7.89 39.44
C GLU A 62 16.89 7.52 38.00
N LYS A 63 17.87 7.23 37.14
CA LYS A 63 17.63 6.79 35.76
C LYS A 63 17.05 5.37 35.68
N ALA A 64 17.45 4.47 36.56
CA ALA A 64 16.97 3.09 36.57
C ALA A 64 15.56 2.94 37.13
N THR A 65 15.15 3.80 38.07
CA THR A 65 13.82 3.74 38.71
C THR A 65 12.78 4.66 38.09
N LYS A 66 13.19 5.66 37.29
CA LYS A 66 12.24 6.47 36.53
C LYS A 66 11.64 5.65 35.39
N PRO A 67 10.31 5.48 35.33
CA PRO A 67 9.67 4.88 34.16
C PRO A 67 9.81 5.85 33.00
N GLU A 68 10.63 5.50 31.99
CA GLU A 68 10.67 6.27 30.75
C GLU A 68 9.26 6.31 30.14
N PRO A 69 8.78 7.48 29.68
CA PRO A 69 7.49 7.55 29.01
C PRO A 69 7.53 6.66 27.78
N LYS A 70 6.62 5.69 27.70
CA LYS A 70 6.52 4.78 26.56
C LYS A 70 6.33 5.57 25.27
N VAL A 71 7.41 5.79 24.53
CA VAL A 71 7.38 6.47 23.25
C VAL A 71 6.58 5.63 22.26
N ARG A 72 5.38 6.11 21.91
CA ARG A 72 4.56 5.51 20.85
C ARG A 72 4.77 6.32 19.58
N LYS A 73 5.00 5.62 18.47
CA LYS A 73 5.05 6.26 17.14
C LYS A 73 3.65 6.82 16.85
N LEU A 74 3.54 8.15 16.69
CA LEU A 74 2.27 8.84 16.44
C LEU A 74 1.71 8.56 15.04
N PHE A 75 2.58 8.24 14.08
CA PHE A 75 2.20 7.91 12.71
C PHE A 75 2.65 6.49 12.39
N THR A 76 1.71 5.56 12.34
CA THR A 76 1.94 4.19 11.88
C THR A 76 1.64 4.10 10.38
N LYS A 77 2.37 3.23 9.67
CA LYS A 77 2.12 2.99 8.23
C LYS A 77 0.70 2.50 7.99
N GLU A 78 0.14 1.76 8.94
CA GLU A 78 -1.23 1.23 8.90
C GLU A 78 -2.27 2.36 8.91
N ALA A 79 -2.12 3.36 9.77
CA ALA A 79 -3.01 4.52 9.81
C ALA A 79 -2.91 5.34 8.51
N PHE A 80 -1.71 5.46 7.93
CA PHE A 80 -1.52 6.13 6.65
C PHE A 80 -2.16 5.37 5.49
N LEU A 81 -2.03 4.04 5.45
CA LEU A 81 -2.67 3.20 4.42
C LEU A 81 -4.19 3.27 4.50
N TYR A 82 -4.76 3.29 5.71
CA TYR A 82 -6.21 3.44 5.91
C TYR A 82 -6.71 4.83 5.50
N ALA A 83 -6.00 5.90 5.84
CA ALA A 83 -6.35 7.25 5.40
C ALA A 83 -6.25 7.39 3.87
N ALA A 84 -5.23 6.79 3.25
CA ALA A 84 -5.04 6.81 1.81
C ALA A 84 -6.15 6.06 1.06
N SER A 85 -6.61 4.90 1.56
CA SER A 85 -7.70 4.16 0.93
C SER A 85 -9.04 4.92 1.00
N ILE A 86 -9.34 5.57 2.14
CA ILE A 86 -10.53 6.43 2.26
C ILE A 86 -10.44 7.60 1.28
N ALA A 87 -9.30 8.28 1.22
CA ALA A 87 -9.10 9.39 0.30
C ALA A 87 -9.25 8.96 -1.17
N ALA A 88 -8.73 7.79 -1.55
CA ALA A 88 -8.86 7.25 -2.91
C ALA A 88 -10.34 7.00 -3.28
N ILE A 89 -11.15 6.46 -2.36
CA ILE A 89 -12.59 6.25 -2.59
C ILE A 89 -13.31 7.59 -2.78
N VAL A 90 -13.01 8.59 -1.93
CA VAL A 90 -13.60 9.92 -2.03
C VAL A 90 -13.22 10.60 -3.35
N ILE A 91 -11.95 10.49 -3.76
CA ILE A 91 -11.48 11.03 -5.04
C ILE A 91 -12.15 10.31 -6.21
N ALA A 92 -12.27 8.98 -6.18
CA ALA A 92 -12.94 8.21 -7.22
C ALA A 92 -14.42 8.63 -7.36
N PHE A 93 -15.13 8.77 -6.23
CA PHE A 93 -16.52 9.21 -6.21
C PHE A 93 -16.68 10.65 -6.72
N ALA A 94 -15.83 11.57 -6.26
CA ALA A 94 -15.83 12.94 -6.74
C ALA A 94 -15.47 13.01 -8.24
N SER A 95 -14.55 12.18 -8.71
CA SER A 95 -14.16 12.09 -10.12
C SER A 95 -15.35 11.73 -11.01
N THR A 96 -16.21 10.80 -10.58
CA THR A 96 -17.41 10.44 -11.34
C THR A 96 -18.35 11.64 -11.50
N PHE A 97 -18.53 12.44 -10.45
CA PHE A 97 -19.49 13.55 -10.48
C PHE A 97 -18.95 14.83 -11.15
N TYR A 98 -17.65 15.11 -11.04
CA TYR A 98 -17.08 16.39 -11.48
C TYR A 98 -16.31 16.34 -12.82
N ILE A 99 -15.85 15.17 -13.26
CA ILE A 99 -14.96 15.07 -14.45
C ILE A 99 -15.71 14.60 -15.70
N ASN A 100 -16.80 13.85 -15.56
CA ASN A 100 -17.65 13.45 -16.67
C ASN A 100 -19.13 13.62 -16.28
N PRO A 101 -19.70 14.84 -16.32
CA PRO A 101 -21.15 14.93 -16.31
C PRO A 101 -21.66 14.14 -17.52
N GLU A 102 -22.53 13.15 -17.30
CA GLU A 102 -23.20 12.47 -18.41
C GLU A 102 -23.80 13.55 -19.31
N THR A 103 -23.26 13.67 -20.52
CA THR A 103 -23.91 14.43 -21.57
C THR A 103 -25.24 13.75 -21.79
N GLN A 104 -26.34 14.41 -21.45
CA GLN A 104 -27.67 13.92 -21.78
C GLN A 104 -27.67 13.67 -23.29
N THR A 105 -27.66 12.40 -23.70
CA THR A 105 -27.74 12.03 -25.11
C THR A 105 -29.16 12.31 -25.55
N SER A 106 -29.41 13.52 -26.04
CA SER A 106 -30.65 13.84 -26.74
C SER A 106 -30.62 13.15 -28.11
N TRP A 107 -31.79 12.76 -28.62
CA TRP A 107 -31.94 12.26 -29.99
C TRP A 107 -31.46 13.27 -31.04
N GLU A 108 -31.36 14.55 -30.67
CA GLU A 108 -30.85 15.65 -31.48
C GLU A 108 -29.32 15.61 -31.67
N ASP A 109 -28.60 14.98 -30.74
CA ASP A 109 -27.14 14.86 -30.76
C ASP A 109 -26.68 13.53 -31.41
N LEU A 110 -27.61 12.70 -31.87
CA LEU A 110 -27.29 11.42 -32.50
C LEU A 110 -26.74 11.67 -33.91
N GLU A 111 -25.47 11.35 -34.12
CA GLU A 111 -24.85 11.43 -35.44
C GLU A 111 -25.46 10.39 -36.39
N LEU A 112 -25.78 10.80 -37.62
CA LEU A 112 -26.38 9.93 -38.64
C LEU A 112 -25.55 8.66 -38.88
N SER A 113 -24.22 8.77 -38.81
CA SER A 113 -23.30 7.64 -38.97
C SER A 113 -23.47 6.57 -37.88
N VAL A 114 -23.83 6.96 -36.65
CA VAL A 114 -24.10 6.03 -35.54
C VAL A 114 -25.40 5.27 -35.81
N MET A 115 -26.42 5.96 -36.31
CA MET A 115 -27.70 5.33 -36.66
C MET A 115 -27.56 4.38 -37.86
N GLU A 116 -26.79 4.75 -38.88
CA GLU A 116 -26.46 3.90 -40.03
C GLU A 116 -25.75 2.62 -39.58
N ASN A 117 -24.70 2.75 -38.75
CA ASN A 117 -24.00 1.60 -38.19
C ASN A 117 -24.92 0.73 -37.32
N TYR A 118 -25.83 1.31 -36.54
CA TYR A 118 -26.76 0.54 -35.72
C TYR A 118 -27.70 -0.33 -36.58
N ILE A 119 -28.23 0.23 -37.67
CA ILE A 119 -29.11 -0.48 -38.61
C ILE A 119 -28.35 -1.59 -39.33
N ASP A 120 -27.13 -1.31 -39.79
CA ASP A 120 -26.30 -2.26 -40.52
C ASP A 120 -25.78 -3.40 -39.61
N ASP A 121 -25.38 -3.10 -38.37
CA ASP A 121 -24.74 -4.06 -37.45
C ASP A 121 -25.74 -4.88 -36.62
N ASN A 122 -26.90 -4.31 -36.24
CA ASN A 122 -27.96 -5.05 -35.54
C ASN A 122 -28.88 -5.84 -36.48
N ASN A 123 -28.48 -5.99 -37.74
CA ASN A 123 -29.11 -6.89 -38.70
C ASN A 123 -30.63 -6.68 -38.76
N ILE A 124 -31.03 -5.40 -38.73
CA ILE A 124 -32.42 -4.99 -38.87
C ILE A 124 -32.82 -5.30 -40.31
N ASP A 125 -33.29 -6.53 -40.52
CA ASP A 125 -33.67 -7.09 -41.82
C ASP A 125 -35.04 -6.56 -42.25
N PHE A 126 -35.18 -5.24 -42.30
CA PHE A 126 -36.35 -4.63 -42.92
C PHE A 126 -36.07 -4.42 -44.40
N SER A 127 -36.82 -5.13 -45.24
CA SER A 127 -36.89 -4.79 -46.65
C SER A 127 -37.43 -3.36 -46.82
N THR A 128 -37.04 -2.67 -47.90
CA THR A 128 -37.57 -1.34 -48.22
C THR A 128 -39.11 -1.30 -48.24
N SER A 129 -39.75 -2.43 -48.59
CA SER A 129 -41.21 -2.61 -48.52
C SER A 129 -41.77 -2.63 -47.11
N GLU A 130 -41.07 -3.26 -46.15
CA GLU A 130 -41.50 -3.30 -44.75
C GLU A 130 -41.35 -1.93 -44.10
N ILE A 131 -40.22 -1.26 -44.30
CA ILE A 131 -40.00 0.12 -43.85
C ILE A 131 -41.11 1.04 -44.40
N SER A 132 -41.45 0.90 -45.68
CA SER A 132 -42.53 1.68 -46.30
C SER A 132 -43.89 1.41 -45.66
N ASN A 133 -44.20 0.19 -45.23
CA ASN A 133 -45.48 -0.11 -44.57
C ASN A 133 -45.54 0.47 -43.14
N TYR A 134 -44.40 0.56 -42.45
CA TYR A 134 -44.33 1.15 -41.12
C TYR A 134 -44.37 2.69 -41.15
N ILE A 135 -43.76 3.31 -42.16
CA ILE A 135 -43.74 4.78 -42.30
C ILE A 135 -45.00 5.30 -43.01
N PHE A 136 -45.60 4.50 -43.90
CA PHE A 136 -46.75 4.90 -44.69
C PHE A 136 -47.96 3.98 -44.46
N GLN A 137 -49.07 4.55 -44.00
CA GLN A 137 -50.36 3.85 -43.98
C GLN A 137 -51.16 4.27 -45.22
N GLN A 138 -51.48 3.32 -46.11
CA GLN A 138 -52.29 3.58 -47.31
C GLN A 138 -51.72 4.71 -48.21
N GLY A 139 -50.39 4.89 -48.22
CA GLY A 139 -49.70 5.90 -49.04
C GLY A 139 -49.61 7.30 -48.42
N TYR A 140 -50.04 7.48 -47.17
CA TYR A 140 -49.83 8.70 -46.39
C TYR A 140 -48.74 8.46 -45.33
N ILE A 141 -47.87 9.45 -45.11
CA ILE A 141 -46.88 9.41 -44.02
C ILE A 141 -47.65 9.40 -42.70
N ILE A 142 -47.34 8.45 -41.81
CA ILE A 142 -47.89 8.44 -40.46
C ILE A 142 -47.31 9.64 -39.71
N ASP A 143 -48.18 10.58 -39.32
CA ASP A 143 -47.81 11.79 -38.55
C ASP A 143 -48.20 11.60 -37.07
N ASP A 144 -47.66 12.44 -36.17
CA ASP A 144 -47.91 12.37 -34.72
C ASP A 144 -49.42 12.42 -34.38
N ALA A 145 -50.20 13.09 -35.23
CA ALA A 145 -51.65 13.16 -35.11
C ALA A 145 -52.35 11.80 -35.26
N ASP A 146 -51.82 10.89 -36.07
CA ASP A 146 -52.40 9.57 -36.31
C ASP A 146 -52.18 8.63 -35.12
N LEU A 147 -51.02 8.76 -34.45
CA LEU A 147 -50.68 8.00 -33.24
C LEU A 147 -51.59 8.34 -32.04
N ASN A 148 -52.15 9.55 -32.01
CA ASN A 148 -53.12 9.97 -30.98
C ASN A 148 -54.49 9.30 -31.10
N THR A 149 -54.77 8.61 -32.22
CA THR A 149 -56.02 7.86 -32.43
C THR A 149 -55.93 6.39 -32.05
N VAL A 150 -54.73 5.92 -31.69
CA VAL A 150 -54.51 4.52 -31.30
C VAL A 150 -55.18 4.27 -29.96
N ASN A 151 -56.10 3.31 -29.94
CA ASN A 151 -56.80 2.92 -28.73
C ASN A 151 -55.80 2.36 -27.71
N SER A 152 -55.72 3.01 -26.54
CA SER A 152 -54.79 2.66 -25.47
C SER A 152 -54.97 1.24 -24.95
N GLU A 153 -56.17 0.67 -25.03
CA GLU A 153 -56.46 -0.70 -24.63
C GLU A 153 -55.91 -1.72 -25.64
N ALA A 154 -56.05 -1.45 -26.93
CA ALA A 154 -55.50 -2.29 -27.99
C ALA A 154 -53.96 -2.27 -27.95
N MET A 155 -53.37 -1.10 -27.69
CA MET A 155 -51.93 -0.95 -27.52
C MET A 155 -51.43 -1.72 -26.30
N ARG A 156 -52.11 -1.62 -25.14
CA ARG A 156 -51.79 -2.39 -23.94
C ARG A 156 -51.85 -3.89 -24.19
N SER A 157 -52.91 -4.38 -24.85
CA SER A 157 -53.06 -5.80 -25.15
C SER A 157 -51.93 -6.33 -26.05
N TYR A 158 -51.53 -5.55 -27.06
CA TYR A 158 -50.45 -5.94 -27.95
C TYR A 158 -49.09 -6.00 -27.22
N LEU A 159 -48.82 -5.01 -26.37
CA LEU A 159 -47.60 -4.94 -25.58
C LEU A 159 -47.53 -6.09 -24.57
N ASP A 160 -48.62 -6.41 -23.87
CA ASP A 160 -48.67 -7.54 -22.94
C ASP A 160 -48.47 -8.90 -23.64
N GLU A 161 -48.91 -9.02 -24.90
CA GLU A 161 -48.79 -10.27 -25.67
C GLU A 161 -47.40 -10.46 -26.30
N ASN A 162 -46.68 -9.37 -26.60
CA ASN A 162 -45.41 -9.42 -27.33
C ASN A 162 -44.18 -9.00 -26.50
N LEU A 163 -44.36 -8.50 -25.27
CA LEU A 163 -43.26 -8.24 -24.34
C LEU A 163 -43.11 -9.41 -23.36
N GLU A 164 -41.93 -10.04 -23.37
CA GLU A 164 -41.62 -11.16 -22.46
C GLU A 164 -41.44 -10.72 -20.99
N ASP A 165 -41.13 -9.44 -20.72
CA ASP A 165 -40.95 -8.94 -19.36
C ASP A 165 -41.55 -7.52 -19.16
N PRO A 166 -42.71 -7.39 -18.46
CA PRO A 166 -43.35 -6.10 -18.19
C PRO A 166 -42.57 -5.21 -17.21
N LEU A 167 -41.46 -5.68 -16.64
CA LEU A 167 -40.64 -4.93 -15.68
C LEU A 167 -39.97 -3.69 -16.30
N TYR A 168 -39.72 -3.67 -17.61
CA TYR A 168 -39.10 -2.53 -18.30
C TYR A 168 -40.01 -1.30 -18.43
N ILE A 169 -41.32 -1.43 -18.25
CA ILE A 169 -42.28 -0.32 -18.39
C ILE A 169 -42.45 0.44 -17.06
N LEU A 170 -42.03 -0.16 -15.94
CA LEU A 170 -42.30 0.35 -14.59
C LEU A 170 -41.13 1.08 -13.94
N ASP A 171 -39.95 1.12 -14.58
CA ASP A 171 -38.85 1.96 -14.09
C ASP A 171 -39.11 3.40 -14.55
N LYS A 172 -39.71 4.17 -13.65
CA LYS A 172 -40.11 5.55 -13.85
C LYS A 172 -39.37 6.39 -12.82
N ASP A 173 -38.27 7.01 -13.25
CA ASP A 173 -37.87 8.31 -12.72
C ASP A 173 -38.92 9.37 -13.08
#